data_AF-A0A829W0E8-F1
#
_entry.id   AF-A0A829W0E8-F1
#
_cell.length_a   1.000
_cell.length_b   1.000
_cell.length_c   1.000
_cell.angle_alpha   90.00
_cell.angle_beta   90.00
_cell.angle_gamma   90.00
#
_symmetry.space_group_name_H-M   'P 1'
#
loop_
_entity.id
_entity.type
_entity.pdbx_description
1 polymer ?
#
loop_
_entity_poly.entity_id
_entity_poly.type
_entity_poly.pdbx_seq_one_letter_code
_entity_poly.pdbx_strand_id
1 'polypeptide(L)'
;MNPNIAIAILLTTFVLLIMIKCPITFSMIISTAFTMLYIQVPVMTLVQQMSKQLNSFSLLAIPFFILMGEIMAAGGISSRLLAFANVCVGQITGGLAHVNVLASMLFGGISGSAIADVSSLGALEIPMMEEAGYEKDFSREYEKKSVN
;
A
#
# COMPACT_ATOMS: atom_id res chain seq x y z
N MET A 1 3.20 36.86 -4.02
CA MET A 1 2.35 35.97 -3.19
C MET A 1 3.12 35.59 -1.93
N ASN A 2 2.53 35.71 -0.75
CA ASN A 2 3.22 35.31 0.48
C ASN A 2 3.24 33.78 0.58
N PRO A 3 4.42 33.13 0.63
CA PRO A 3 4.52 31.67 0.63
C PRO A 3 3.85 31.04 1.86
N ASN A 4 3.88 31.74 3.00
CA ASN A 4 3.22 31.30 4.23
C ASN A 4 1.70 31.17 4.07
N ILE A 5 1.06 32.05 3.30
CA ILE A 5 -0.39 32.00 3.06
C ILE A 5 -0.74 30.85 2.12
N ALA A 6 0.09 30.58 1.11
CA ALA A 6 -0.10 29.45 0.22
C ALA A 6 -0.02 28.11 0.96
N ILE A 7 0.97 27.96 1.86
CA ILE A 7 1.10 26.77 2.71
C ILE A 7 -0.11 26.63 3.63
N ALA A 8 -0.60 27.73 4.22
CA ALA A 8 -1.79 27.72 5.06
C ALA A 8 -3.04 27.29 4.29
N ILE A 9 -3.24 27.78 3.06
CA ILE A 9 -4.36 27.36 2.20
C ILE A 9 -4.27 25.88 1.87
N LEU A 10 -3.09 25.39 1.47
CA LEU A 10 -2.86 23.98 1.17
C LEU A 10 -3.22 23.10 2.38
N LEU A 11 -2.61 23.37 3.54
CA LEU A 11 -2.81 22.55 4.74
C LEU A 11 -4.26 22.61 5.24
N THR A 12 -4.86 23.80 5.27
CA THR A 12 -6.23 23.97 5.78
C THR A 12 -7.23 23.24 4.89
N THR A 13 -7.12 23.40 3.56
CA THR A 13 -8.01 22.69 2.62
C THR A 13 -7.81 21.19 2.66
N PHE A 14 -6.56 20.71 2.69
CA PHE A 14 -6.24 19.28 2.72
C PHE A 14 -6.80 18.59 3.98
N VAL A 15 -6.57 19.17 5.17
CA VAL A 15 -7.04 18.61 6.44
C VAL A 15 -8.57 18.62 6.50
N LEU A 16 -9.21 19.70 6.03
CA LEU A 16 -10.66 19.81 6.04
C LEU A 16 -11.31 18.75 5.13
N LEU A 17 -10.74 18.48 3.95
CA LEU A 17 -11.24 17.44 3.04
C LEU A 17 -11.05 16.03 3.62
N ILE A 18 -9.94 15.76 4.33
CA ILE A 18 -9.74 14.49 5.04
C ILE A 18 -10.76 14.32 6.17
N MET A 19 -11.08 15.38 6.91
CA MET A 19 -12.10 15.33 7.98
C MET A 19 -13.49 14.96 7.44
N ILE A 20 -13.79 15.31 6.19
CA ILE A 20 -15.02 14.92 5.48
C ILE A 20 -14.99 13.45 5.01
N LYS A 21 -13.93 12.68 5.35
CA LYS A 21 -13.69 11.29 4.91
C LYS A 21 -13.61 11.15 3.38
N CYS A 22 -13.22 12.22 2.68
CA CYS A 22 -12.99 12.17 1.25
C CYS A 22 -11.73 11.32 0.95
N PRO A 23 -11.69 10.53 -0.13
CA PRO A 23 -10.48 9.82 -0.52
C PRO A 23 -9.28 10.78 -0.64
N ILE A 24 -8.12 10.35 -0.14
CA ILE A 24 -6.91 11.18 -0.02
C ILE A 24 -6.50 11.74 -1.40
N THR A 25 -6.67 10.97 -2.47
CA THR A 25 -6.38 11.37 -3.85
C THR A 25 -7.13 12.65 -4.26
N PHE A 26 -8.45 12.70 -4.00
CA PHE A 26 -9.25 13.89 -4.33
C PHE A 26 -8.86 15.07 -3.44
N SER A 27 -8.60 14.80 -2.16
CA SER A 27 -8.15 15.82 -1.20
C SER A 27 -6.85 16.49 -1.63
N MET A 28 -5.88 15.72 -2.13
CA MET A 28 -4.62 16.24 -2.65
C MET A 28 -4.80 17.09 -3.93
N ILE A 29 -5.59 16.60 -4.89
CA ILE A 29 -5.82 17.30 -6.16
C ILE A 29 -6.49 18.65 -5.91
N ILE A 30 -7.55 18.67 -5.11
CA ILE A 30 -8.33 19.88 -4.84
C ILE A 30 -7.49 20.90 -4.06
N SER A 31 -6.79 20.46 -3.00
CA SER A 31 -5.91 21.35 -2.22
C SER A 31 -4.78 21.96 -3.06
N THR A 32 -4.18 21.16 -3.94
CA THR A 32 -3.14 21.63 -4.87
C THR A 32 -3.72 22.62 -5.90
N ALA A 33 -4.92 22.36 -6.42
CA ALA A 33 -5.59 23.26 -7.36
C ALA A 33 -5.91 24.63 -6.73
N PHE A 34 -6.44 24.65 -5.51
CA PHE A 34 -6.67 25.91 -4.77
C PHE A 34 -5.38 26.69 -4.52
N THR A 35 -4.29 25.99 -4.20
CA THR A 35 -2.97 26.61 -3.98
C THR A 35 -2.37 27.16 -5.28
N MET A 36 -2.54 26.47 -6.41
CA MET A 36 -2.10 26.96 -7.72
C MET A 36 -2.88 28.20 -8.18
N LEU A 37 -4.19 28.24 -7.92
CA LEU A 37 -5.01 29.43 -8.18
C LEU A 37 -4.51 30.63 -7.35
N TYR A 38 -4.12 30.38 -6.09
CA TYR A 38 -3.56 31.43 -5.24
C TYR A 38 -2.19 31.89 -5.73
N ILE A 39 -1.28 31.01 -6.12
CA ILE A 39 0.09 31.38 -6.57
C ILE A 39 0.12 31.90 -8.03
N GLN A 40 -0.96 31.73 -8.80
CA GLN A 40 -1.03 32.01 -10.25
C GLN A 40 0.05 31.27 -11.05
N VAL A 41 0.27 30.00 -10.71
CA VAL A 41 1.22 29.16 -11.47
C VAL A 41 0.60 28.85 -12.84
N PRO A 42 1.35 29.00 -13.96
CA PRO A 42 0.88 28.58 -15.27
C PRO A 42 0.50 27.11 -15.28
N VAL A 43 -0.67 26.78 -15.85
CA VAL A 43 -1.14 25.39 -16.00
C VAL A 43 -0.13 24.52 -16.76
N MET A 44 0.68 25.13 -17.62
CA MET A 44 1.78 24.45 -18.31
C MET A 44 2.79 23.80 -17.34
N THR A 45 3.09 24.43 -16.21
CA THR A 45 3.99 23.89 -15.19
C THR A 45 3.40 22.66 -14.51
N LEU A 46 2.08 22.63 -14.31
CA LEU A 46 1.37 21.45 -13.79
C LEU A 46 1.52 20.27 -14.76
N VAL A 47 1.26 20.48 -16.04
CA VAL A 47 1.40 19.44 -17.07
C VAL A 47 2.82 18.91 -17.13
N GLN A 48 3.82 19.80 -17.10
CA GLN A 48 5.24 19.39 -17.10
C GLN A 48 5.62 18.57 -15.85
N GLN A 49 5.11 18.94 -14.66
CA GLN A 49 5.35 18.18 -13.44
C GLN A 49 4.69 16.79 -13.51
N MET A 50 3.45 16.71 -14.01
CA MET A 50 2.78 15.42 -14.23
C MET A 50 3.54 14.54 -15.21
N SER A 51 3.99 15.09 -16.34
CA SER A 51 4.80 14.35 -17.32
C SER A 51 6.13 13.87 -16.74
N LYS A 52 6.80 14.67 -15.90
CA LYS A 52 8.01 14.23 -15.20
C LYS A 52 7.73 13.07 -14.24
N GLN A 53 6.60 13.09 -13.55
CA GLN A 53 6.23 12.03 -12.61
C GLN A 53 5.88 10.72 -13.31
N LEU A 54 5.24 10.78 -14.48
CA LEU A 54 4.98 9.61 -15.32
C LEU A 54 6.26 8.96 -15.87
N ASN A 55 7.29 9.78 -16.11
CA ASN A 55 8.60 9.30 -16.56
C ASN A 55 9.55 8.94 -15.39
N SER A 56 9.04 8.87 -14.16
CA SER A 56 9.87 8.48 -13.01
C SER A 56 10.09 6.98 -12.97
N PHE A 57 11.33 6.56 -12.72
CA PHE A 57 11.71 5.16 -12.49
C PHE A 57 10.85 4.51 -11.40
N SER A 58 10.41 5.27 -10.40
CA SER A 58 9.54 4.77 -9.33
C SER A 58 8.17 4.30 -9.82
N LEU A 59 7.59 4.97 -10.82
CA LEU A 59 6.26 4.58 -11.33
C LEU A 59 6.32 3.28 -12.10
N LEU A 60 7.41 3.08 -12.85
CA LEU A 60 7.71 1.84 -13.57
C LEU A 60 8.12 0.70 -12.61
N ALA A 61 8.76 1.02 -11.49
CA ALA A 61 9.16 0.02 -10.49
C ALA A 61 7.95 -0.72 -9.88
N ILE A 62 6.82 -0.03 -9.63
CA ILE A 62 5.61 -0.64 -9.05
C ILE A 62 5.10 -1.84 -9.89
N PRO A 63 4.77 -1.70 -11.19
CA PRO A 63 4.30 -2.82 -11.99
C PRO A 63 5.38 -3.89 -12.19
N PHE A 64 6.66 -3.53 -12.26
CA PHE A 64 7.74 -4.52 -12.34
C PHE A 64 7.88 -5.33 -11.04
N PHE A 65 7.70 -4.73 -9.87
CA PHE A 65 7.66 -5.46 -8.60
C PHE A 65 6.45 -6.37 -8.49
N ILE A 66 5.29 -5.92 -8.96
CA ILE A 66 4.08 -6.77 -9.03
C ILE A 66 4.33 -7.97 -9.96
N LEU A 67 4.85 -7.71 -11.16
CA LEU A 67 5.18 -8.76 -12.13
C LEU A 67 6.22 -9.75 -11.58
N MET A 68 7.27 -9.24 -10.92
CA MET A 68 8.27 -10.06 -10.26
C MET A 68 7.63 -10.94 -9.18
N GLY A 69 6.73 -10.36 -8.37
CA GLY A 69 6.01 -11.12 -7.36
C GLY A 69 5.15 -12.24 -7.96
N GLU A 70 4.41 -11.95 -9.03
CA GLU A 70 3.62 -12.95 -9.76
C GLU A 70 4.51 -14.05 -10.36
N ILE A 71 5.67 -13.70 -10.94
CA ILE A 71 6.65 -14.68 -11.45
C ILE A 71 7.20 -15.56 -10.31
N MET A 72 7.47 -14.99 -9.14
CA MET A 72 7.98 -15.73 -7.98
C MET A 72 6.94 -16.67 -7.39
N ALA A 73 5.68 -16.24 -7.34
CA ALA A 73 4.55 -17.06 -6.94
C ALA A 73 4.33 -18.20 -7.94
N ALA A 74 4.23 -17.90 -9.24
CA ALA A 74 4.05 -18.89 -10.30
C ALA A 74 5.24 -19.85 -10.43
N GLY A 75 6.46 -19.37 -10.18
CA GLY A 75 7.70 -20.16 -10.18
C GLY A 75 7.88 -21.04 -8.94
N GLY A 76 6.97 -20.98 -7.96
CA GLY A 76 7.02 -21.78 -6.73
C GLY A 76 8.12 -21.37 -5.76
N ILE A 77 8.72 -20.18 -5.91
CA ILE A 77 9.70 -19.65 -4.97
C ILE A 77 8.99 -19.26 -3.66
N SER A 78 7.87 -18.54 -3.78
CA SER A 78 7.07 -18.10 -2.64
C SER A 78 6.57 -19.27 -1.79
N SER A 79 6.08 -20.35 -2.42
CA SER A 79 5.62 -21.55 -1.71
C SER A 79 6.75 -22.31 -1.00
N ARG A 80 7.93 -22.41 -1.62
CA ARG A 80 9.12 -23.00 -0.99
C ARG A 80 9.59 -22.20 0.23
N LEU A 81 9.54 -20.87 0.13
CA LEU A 81 9.93 -19.99 1.23
C LEU A 81 8.95 -20.10 2.40
N LEU A 82 7.65 -20.13 2.10
CA LEU A 82 6.60 -20.31 3.10
C LEU A 82 6.73 -21.67 3.80
N ALA A 83 7.00 -22.75 3.05
CA ALA A 83 7.24 -24.07 3.61
C ALA A 83 8.48 -24.11 4.51
N PHE A 84 9.55 -23.42 4.12
CA PHE A 84 10.75 -23.27 4.94
C PHE A 84 10.43 -22.54 6.25
N ALA A 85 9.72 -21.42 6.19
CA ALA A 85 9.28 -20.69 7.37
C ALA A 85 8.38 -21.56 8.28
N ASN A 86 7.49 -22.36 7.69
CA ASN A 86 6.64 -23.30 8.42
C ASN A 86 7.44 -24.36 9.19
N VAL A 87 8.52 -24.88 8.61
CA VAL A 87 9.41 -25.81 9.32
C VAL A 87 10.15 -25.12 10.47
N CYS A 88 10.51 -23.84 10.32
CA CYS A 88 11.24 -23.10 11.34
C CYS A 88 10.38 -22.71 12.55
N VAL A 89 9.15 -22.21 12.33
CA VAL A 89 8.33 -21.60 13.40
C VAL A 89 6.88 -22.11 13.47
N GLY A 90 6.49 -23.04 12.59
CA GLY A 90 5.11 -23.56 12.53
C GLY A 90 4.69 -24.42 13.72
N GLN A 91 5.63 -24.96 14.50
CA GLN A 91 5.34 -25.77 15.69
C GLN A 91 4.98 -24.95 16.94
N ILE A 92 5.10 -23.61 16.87
CA ILE A 92 4.80 -22.70 17.99
C ILE A 92 3.29 -22.44 18.05
N THR A 93 2.72 -22.21 19.23
CA THR A 93 1.33 -21.78 19.39
C THR A 93 1.10 -20.44 18.67
N GLY A 94 0.15 -20.39 17.73
CA GLY A 94 0.03 -19.27 16.79
C GLY A 94 1.04 -19.34 15.63
N GLY A 95 1.52 -20.54 15.30
CA GLY A 95 2.61 -20.79 14.35
C GLY A 95 2.38 -20.15 12.98
N LEU A 96 1.17 -20.23 12.43
CA LEU A 96 0.86 -19.63 11.11
C LEU A 96 1.08 -18.11 11.05
N ALA A 97 0.77 -17.37 12.11
CA ALA A 97 1.06 -15.93 12.16
C ALA A 97 2.56 -15.65 12.18
N HIS A 98 3.34 -16.48 12.89
CA HIS A 98 4.80 -16.37 12.91
C HIS A 98 5.43 -16.80 11.57
N VAL A 99 4.84 -17.80 10.91
CA VAL A 99 5.25 -18.24 9.57
C VAL A 99 5.05 -17.12 8.56
N ASN A 100 3.91 -16.43 8.61
CA ASN A 100 3.62 -15.26 7.78
C ASN A 100 4.69 -14.18 7.98
N VAL A 101 4.91 -13.75 9.22
CA VAL A 101 5.91 -12.71 9.53
C VAL A 101 7.31 -13.13 9.08
N LEU A 102 7.72 -14.38 9.34
CA LEU A 102 9.05 -14.86 8.95
C LEU A 102 9.19 -14.98 7.42
N ALA A 103 8.16 -15.47 6.74
CA ALA A 103 8.16 -15.58 5.28
C ALA A 103 8.22 -14.20 4.61
N SER A 104 7.40 -13.24 5.06
CA SER A 104 7.46 -11.84 4.60
C SER A 104 8.81 -11.20 4.91
N MET A 105 9.41 -11.47 6.08
CA MET A 105 10.76 -10.98 6.40
C MET A 105 11.83 -11.54 5.47
N LEU A 106 11.81 -12.85 5.20
CA LEU A 106 12.76 -13.49 4.29
C LEU A 106 12.55 -13.02 2.85
N PHE A 107 11.29 -12.90 2.42
CA PHE A 107 10.94 -12.47 1.07
C PHE A 107 11.27 -11.00 0.86
N GLY A 108 10.92 -10.14 1.82
CA GLY A 108 11.29 -8.73 1.84
C GLY A 108 12.81 -8.52 1.90
N GLY A 109 13.54 -9.42 2.56
CA GLY A 109 15.01 -9.43 2.57
C GLY A 109 15.63 -9.75 1.21
N ILE A 110 14.99 -10.60 0.40
CA ILE A 110 15.45 -10.98 -0.94
C ILE A 110 14.97 -9.98 -2.00
N SER A 111 13.70 -9.57 -1.93
CA SER A 111 13.04 -8.72 -2.93
C SER A 111 13.29 -7.23 -2.71
N GLY A 112 13.56 -6.81 -1.47
CA GLY A 112 13.75 -5.42 -1.07
C GLY A 112 12.48 -4.55 -1.23
N SER A 113 11.32 -5.14 -1.48
CA SER A 113 10.09 -4.42 -1.81
C SER A 113 8.87 -5.02 -1.14
N ALA A 114 8.19 -4.20 -0.32
CA ALA A 114 6.91 -4.58 0.29
C ALA A 114 5.81 -4.85 -0.75
N ILE A 115 5.88 -4.21 -1.92
CA ILE A 115 4.89 -4.41 -2.99
C ILE A 115 5.06 -5.80 -3.61
N ALA A 116 6.30 -6.25 -3.82
CA ALA A 116 6.58 -7.58 -4.36
C ALA A 116 6.21 -8.71 -3.39
N ASP A 117 6.36 -8.47 -2.10
CA ASP A 117 5.96 -9.38 -1.02
C ASP A 117 4.45 -9.62 -1.05
N VAL A 118 3.66 -8.54 -0.97
CA VAL A 118 2.19 -8.62 -1.02
C VAL A 118 1.67 -9.24 -2.32
N SER A 119 2.29 -8.94 -3.46
CA SER A 119 1.87 -9.49 -4.76
C SER A 119 2.31 -10.94 -4.99
N SER A 120 3.10 -11.56 -4.11
CA SER A 120 3.57 -12.93 -4.29
C SER A 120 3.14 -13.86 -3.16
N LEU A 121 3.47 -13.50 -1.92
CA LEU A 121 3.15 -14.28 -0.73
C LEU A 121 1.69 -14.06 -0.32
N GLY A 122 1.16 -12.85 -0.47
CA GLY A 122 -0.22 -12.54 -0.07
C GLY A 122 -1.27 -13.44 -0.74
N ALA A 123 -1.08 -13.82 -2.01
CA ALA A 123 -1.96 -14.74 -2.73
C ALA A 123 -1.97 -16.18 -2.17
N LEU A 124 -0.91 -16.56 -1.44
CA LEU A 124 -0.76 -17.88 -0.79
C LEU A 124 -1.14 -17.81 0.69
N GLU A 125 -0.71 -16.74 1.38
CA GLU A 125 -0.89 -16.55 2.83
C GLU A 125 -2.36 -16.32 3.21
N ILE A 126 -3.09 -15.50 2.45
CA ILE A 126 -4.51 -15.21 2.72
C ILE A 126 -5.36 -16.49 2.75
N PRO A 127 -5.39 -17.34 1.70
CA PRO A 127 -6.19 -18.56 1.73
C PRO A 127 -5.68 -19.55 2.79
N MET A 128 -4.36 -19.64 3.01
CA MET A 128 -3.80 -20.52 4.05
C MET A 128 -4.21 -20.11 5.47
N MET A 129 -4.28 -18.82 5.76
CA MET A 129 -4.78 -18.34 7.05
C MET A 129 -6.28 -18.61 7.20
N GLU A 130 -7.08 -18.41 6.15
CA GLU A 130 -8.51 -18.73 6.15
C GLU A 130 -8.78 -20.23 6.39
N GLU A 131 -8.05 -21.12 5.70
CA GLU A 131 -8.18 -22.58 5.85
C GLU A 131 -7.81 -23.06 7.25
N ALA A 132 -6.85 -22.41 7.89
CA ALA A 132 -6.43 -22.73 9.25
C ALA A 132 -7.36 -22.21 10.34
N GLY A 133 -8.51 -21.63 9.97
CA GLY A 133 -9.48 -21.10 10.91
C GLY A 133 -9.06 -19.78 11.55
N TYR A 134 -8.06 -19.07 11.00
CA TYR A 134 -7.89 -17.65 11.32
C TYR A 134 -9.04 -16.92 10.67
N GLU A 135 -10.00 -16.51 11.50
CA GLU A 135 -11.14 -15.73 11.09
C GLU A 135 -10.68 -14.50 10.28
N LYS A 136 -11.30 -14.31 9.12
CA LYS A 136 -11.33 -13.04 8.36
C LYS A 136 -11.79 -11.84 9.23
N ASP A 137 -12.20 -12.06 10.48
CA ASP A 137 -12.86 -11.12 11.38
C ASP A 137 -11.95 -10.35 12.35
N PHE A 138 -10.62 -10.41 12.24
CA PHE A 138 -9.81 -9.24 12.67
C PHE A 138 -9.97 -8.04 11.72
N SER A 139 -10.71 -8.22 10.60
CA SER A 139 -11.00 -7.19 9.60
C SER A 139 -12.47 -6.73 9.58
N ARG A 140 -13.33 -7.14 10.53
CA ARG A 140 -14.78 -6.87 10.45
C ARG A 140 -15.54 -6.63 11.76
N GLU A 141 -14.89 -6.24 12.86
CA GLU A 141 -15.59 -5.89 14.11
C GLU A 141 -15.80 -4.37 14.35
N TYR A 142 -16.16 -3.61 13.31
CA TYR A 142 -16.84 -2.31 13.50
C TYR A 142 -18.02 -2.04 12.56
N GLU A 143 -18.42 -2.99 11.69
CA GLU A 143 -19.53 -2.79 10.75
C GLU A 143 -20.83 -3.53 11.12
N LYS A 144 -20.95 -4.08 12.34
CA LYS A 144 -22.18 -4.77 12.79
C LYS A 144 -22.61 -4.49 14.24
N LYS A 145 -22.48 -3.24 14.68
CA LYS A 145 -23.16 -2.79 15.91
C LYS A 145 -23.82 -1.43 15.75
N SER A 146 -24.84 -1.33 14.88
CA SER A 146 -25.99 -0.42 15.02
C SER A 146 -27.06 -0.71 13.96
N VAL A 147 -27.50 -1.98 13.88
CA VAL A 147 -28.90 -2.25 13.53
C VAL A 147 -29.57 -2.70 14.82
N ASN A 148 -30.01 -1.69 15.58
CA ASN A 148 -31.27 -1.73 16.30
C ASN A 148 -32.05 -0.50 15.83
#